data_AF-A0ABD3NGV6-F1
#
_entry.id   AF-A0ABD3NGV6-F1
#
_cell.length_a   1.000
_cell.length_b   1.000
_cell.length_c   1.000
_cell.angle_alpha   90.00
_cell.angle_beta   90.00
_cell.angle_gamma   90.00
#
_symmetry.space_group_name_H-M   'P 1'
#
loop_
_entity.id
_entity.type
_entity.pdbx_description
1 polymer ?
#
loop_
_entity_poly.entity_id
_entity_poly.type
_entity_poly.pdbx_seq_one_letter_code
_entity_poly.pdbx_strand_id
1 'polypeptide(L)'
;MFSWSKPASVPPSAASSAAGQRRSSSGIGRDVHLSSYLNHPVLKPSTRKVSVDDTIYDTVFQTTSGFALIIRVYLPVHTTAPSFTLHGVRATHDWLDIRMKVIGYSPILSDASWKTSNLRLGDAVYAVIHHFQLNPPTVMEITDVNLKRLQESLNGDAARRIENQSAPPAYQRPNEPMHVSNGRENHRLVQSMGNVSMQQQSPDEVTDEEVHTLIPAIPSSFPQLESMTMSQVKDLLDNESSFEDFIQQTSEVATLNELKQSIMSANVDAAEANLLHREKVERQTAELDSLGDDLQMKLEQFNKLDQERVALTSPPDLNATIKDLNHVKKEAYRQSEAIADDWVESGGDVGDFVKKFMEKRALYHTRAAKAERLSMSM
;
A
#
# COMPACT_ATOMS: atom_id res chain seq x y z
N MET A 1 5.50 45.48 -51.70
CA MET A 1 6.70 45.33 -50.85
C MET A 1 6.97 43.85 -50.70
N PHE A 2 8.16 43.44 -51.11
CA PHE A 2 8.55 42.07 -51.42
C PHE A 2 9.01 41.27 -50.20
N SER A 3 8.90 39.96 -50.41
CA SER A 3 9.25 38.80 -49.61
C SER A 3 10.76 38.52 -49.52
N TRP A 4 11.09 37.58 -48.62
CA TRP A 4 12.24 36.67 -48.52
C TRP A 4 13.50 37.11 -47.77
N SER A 5 13.94 36.22 -46.88
CA SER A 5 15.34 36.07 -46.48
C SER A 5 15.66 34.60 -46.17
N LYS A 6 16.67 34.09 -46.88
CA LYS A 6 17.39 32.82 -46.76
C LYS A 6 18.81 33.12 -47.32
N PRO A 7 19.85 32.30 -47.12
CA PRO A 7 20.53 31.88 -45.89
C PRO A 7 22.10 31.97 -46.03
N ALA A 8 22.84 31.23 -45.18
CA ALA A 8 24.29 30.91 -45.19
C ALA A 8 25.18 31.86 -44.34
N SER A 9 26.25 31.47 -43.64
CA SER A 9 27.18 30.34 -43.74
C SER A 9 27.97 30.15 -42.41
N VAL A 10 28.68 29.02 -42.30
CA VAL A 10 29.60 28.56 -41.22
C VAL A 10 31.00 28.41 -41.86
N PRO A 11 32.19 28.19 -41.21
CA PRO A 11 32.87 28.51 -39.91
C PRO A 11 34.24 29.25 -40.21
N PRO A 12 35.41 29.15 -39.50
CA PRO A 12 35.82 28.46 -38.25
C PRO A 12 36.79 29.17 -37.27
N SER A 13 36.82 28.59 -36.05
CA SER A 13 37.97 28.31 -35.17
C SER A 13 39.01 29.40 -34.84
N ALA A 14 39.03 29.82 -33.58
CA ALA A 14 40.27 30.10 -32.86
C ALA A 14 40.13 29.67 -31.39
N ALA A 15 41.06 28.81 -30.97
CA ALA A 15 41.18 28.28 -29.63
C ALA A 15 41.41 29.39 -28.59
N SER A 16 40.81 29.26 -27.42
CA SER A 16 41.20 29.98 -26.22
C SER A 16 40.96 29.12 -24.99
N SER A 17 42.09 28.62 -24.48
CA SER A 17 42.44 28.31 -23.10
C SER A 17 41.33 28.53 -22.05
N ALA A 18 40.67 27.45 -21.64
CA ALA A 18 39.85 27.43 -20.43
C ALA A 18 40.64 26.74 -19.30
N ALA A 19 41.42 27.53 -18.57
CA ALA A 19 41.86 27.17 -17.23
C ALA A 19 40.87 27.75 -16.22
N GLY A 20 40.38 26.91 -15.31
CA GLY A 20 39.82 27.35 -14.03
C GLY A 20 38.30 27.40 -13.92
N GLN A 21 37.68 26.26 -13.62
CA GLN A 21 36.97 26.02 -12.34
C GLN A 21 36.23 24.69 -12.43
N ARG A 22 36.95 23.61 -12.11
CA ARG A 22 36.30 22.39 -11.62
C ARG A 22 35.66 22.77 -10.28
N ARG A 23 34.34 22.99 -10.27
CA ARG A 23 33.56 22.95 -9.03
C ARG A 23 33.71 21.54 -8.49
N SER A 24 34.59 21.36 -7.50
CA SER A 24 34.53 20.21 -6.62
C SER A 24 33.16 20.23 -5.97
N SER A 25 32.29 19.29 -6.33
CA SER A 25 31.08 19.02 -5.57
C SER A 25 31.51 18.54 -4.19
N SER A 26 31.51 19.45 -3.22
CA SER A 26 31.62 19.10 -1.82
C SER A 26 30.38 18.29 -1.47
N GLY A 27 30.51 16.95 -1.48
CA GLY A 27 29.46 16.06 -1.03
C GLY A 27 29.04 16.42 0.40
N ILE A 28 27.77 16.18 0.72
CA ILE A 28 27.22 16.42 2.06
C ILE A 28 28.04 15.60 3.08
N GLY A 29 28.52 16.28 4.13
CA GLY A 29 29.30 15.66 5.20
C GLY A 29 28.47 14.68 6.03
N ARG A 30 29.15 13.71 6.65
CA ARG A 30 28.51 12.72 7.53
C ARG A 30 27.79 13.37 8.71
N ASP A 31 28.41 14.40 9.29
CA ASP A 31 27.86 15.24 10.36
C ASP A 31 26.53 15.89 9.95
N VAL A 32 26.45 16.39 8.72
CA VAL A 32 25.23 16.98 8.16
C VAL A 32 24.15 15.92 7.94
N HIS A 33 24.53 14.74 7.45
CA HIS A 33 23.59 13.61 7.31
C HIS A 33 23.02 13.19 8.67
N LEU A 34 23.87 12.97 9.68
CA LEU A 34 23.45 12.61 11.02
C LEU A 34 22.59 13.69 11.66
N SER A 35 23.00 14.96 11.56
CA SER A 35 22.23 16.09 12.08
C SER A 35 20.85 16.18 11.43
N SER A 36 20.76 15.92 10.12
CA SER A 36 19.48 15.88 9.40
C SER A 36 18.58 14.73 9.85
N TYR A 37 19.14 13.56 10.16
CA TYR A 37 18.36 12.41 10.59
C TYR A 37 17.89 12.54 12.05
N LEU A 38 18.80 12.87 12.96
CA LEU A 38 18.53 12.97 14.41
C LEU A 38 17.67 14.19 14.78
N ASN A 39 17.63 15.21 13.92
CA ASN A 39 16.78 16.39 14.12
C ASN A 39 15.59 16.46 13.15
N HIS A 40 15.31 15.39 12.39
CA HIS A 40 14.15 15.38 11.52
C HIS A 40 12.85 15.46 12.36
N PRO A 41 11.90 16.37 12.06
CA PRO A 41 10.75 16.64 12.93
C PRO A 41 9.86 15.40 13.16
N VAL A 42 9.76 14.53 12.16
CA VAL A 42 8.96 13.30 12.23
C VAL A 42 9.72 12.11 12.82
N LEU A 43 11.04 12.02 12.56
CA LEU A 43 11.80 10.80 12.89
C LEU A 43 12.40 10.88 14.29
N LYS A 44 12.83 12.07 14.71
CA LYS A 44 13.52 12.34 15.98
C LYS A 44 12.89 11.65 17.21
N PRO A 45 11.55 11.65 17.40
CA PRO A 45 10.95 11.01 18.58
C PRO A 45 11.15 9.49 18.63
N SER A 46 11.37 8.86 17.48
CA SER A 46 11.40 7.41 17.32
C SER A 46 12.75 6.88 16.85
N THR A 47 13.74 7.75 16.65
CA THR A 47 15.10 7.40 16.25
C THR A 47 16.00 7.24 17.46
N ARG A 48 16.75 6.14 17.53
CA ARG A 48 17.77 5.88 18.56
C ARG A 48 19.07 5.38 17.95
N LYS A 49 20.18 5.71 18.59
CA LYS A 49 21.50 5.13 18.32
C LYS A 49 21.57 3.71 18.90
N VAL A 50 22.13 2.77 18.15
CA VAL A 50 22.22 1.35 18.56
C VAL A 50 23.67 0.87 18.66
N SER A 51 24.57 1.37 17.81
CA SER A 51 25.99 1.03 17.89
C SER A 51 26.77 2.06 18.71
N VAL A 52 27.90 1.64 19.28
CA VAL A 52 28.77 2.53 20.09
C VAL A 52 29.48 3.59 19.21
N ASP A 53 29.81 3.21 17.98
CA ASP A 53 30.60 3.96 17.00
C ASP A 53 29.79 4.93 16.10
N ASP A 54 28.52 5.20 16.46
CA ASP A 54 27.62 6.10 15.70
C ASP A 54 27.30 5.62 14.27
N THR A 55 27.51 4.34 13.93
CA THR A 55 27.23 3.83 12.58
C THR A 55 25.84 3.23 12.41
N ILE A 56 25.16 2.81 13.48
CA ILE A 56 23.85 2.14 13.41
C ILE A 56 22.81 2.90 14.24
N TYR A 57 21.68 3.17 13.60
CA TYR A 57 20.50 3.79 14.20
C TYR A 57 19.25 3.03 13.85
N ASP A 58 18.32 2.93 14.80
CA ASP A 58 17.00 2.35 14.59
C ASP A 58 15.97 3.48 14.61
N THR A 59 15.05 3.48 13.66
CA THR A 59 13.83 4.31 13.73
C THR A 59 12.60 3.41 13.77
N VAL A 60 11.79 3.58 14.81
CA VAL A 60 10.49 2.90 14.95
C VAL A 60 9.42 3.69 14.20
N PHE A 61 8.57 3.01 13.44
CA PHE A 61 7.42 3.62 12.77
C PHE A 61 6.24 2.65 12.76
N GLN A 62 5.03 3.18 12.63
CA GLN A 62 3.82 2.38 12.50
C GLN A 62 3.28 2.46 11.07
N THR A 63 2.89 1.32 10.50
CA THR A 63 2.27 1.22 9.18
C THR A 63 0.76 1.51 9.24
N THR A 64 0.14 1.75 8.08
CA THR A 64 -1.33 1.85 7.98
C THR A 64 -2.05 0.54 8.31
N SER A 65 -1.37 -0.60 8.17
CA SER A 65 -1.85 -1.91 8.63
C SER A 65 -1.74 -2.12 10.15
N GLY A 66 -1.25 -1.13 10.90
CA GLY A 66 -1.17 -1.16 12.37
C GLY A 66 0.09 -1.80 12.94
N PHE A 67 1.01 -2.28 12.10
CA PHE A 67 2.27 -2.87 12.55
C PHE A 67 3.29 -1.81 12.93
N ALA A 68 3.92 -1.97 14.10
CA ALA A 68 5.15 -1.27 14.46
C ALA A 68 6.34 -2.01 13.84
N LEU A 69 7.15 -1.28 13.08
CA LEU A 69 8.34 -1.79 12.41
C LEU A 69 9.56 -0.95 12.78
N ILE A 70 10.74 -1.52 12.62
CA ILE A 70 12.02 -0.86 12.85
C ILE A 70 12.79 -0.80 11.54
N ILE A 71 13.13 0.39 11.07
CA ILE A 71 14.14 0.56 10.04
C ILE A 71 15.50 0.78 10.71
N ARG A 72 16.42 -0.16 10.50
CA ARG A 72 17.82 -0.05 10.89
C ARG A 72 18.61 0.58 9.77
N VAL A 73 19.23 1.70 10.09
CA VAL A 73 20.04 2.52 9.18
C VAL A 73 21.49 2.34 9.57
N TYR A 74 22.28 1.79 8.66
CA TYR A 74 23.73 1.76 8.75
C TYR A 74 24.32 2.88 7.89
N LEU A 75 25.01 3.81 8.54
CA LEU A 75 25.75 4.90 7.91
C LEU A 75 27.25 4.69 8.21
N PRO A 76 28.06 4.29 7.22
CA PRO A 76 29.50 4.10 7.40
C PRO A 76 30.23 5.40 7.77
N VAL A 77 31.41 5.28 8.38
CA VAL A 77 32.27 6.42 8.74
C VAL A 77 32.74 7.18 7.50
N HIS A 78 32.95 6.46 6.39
CA HIS A 78 33.21 7.05 5.08
C HIS A 78 31.89 7.49 4.42
N THR A 79 31.92 8.54 3.60
CA THR A 79 30.75 9.08 2.87
C THR A 79 30.33 8.19 1.70
N THR A 80 30.09 6.92 1.98
CA THR A 80 29.47 5.92 1.10
C THR A 80 27.95 5.93 1.28
N ALA A 81 27.22 5.30 0.38
CA ALA A 81 25.78 5.17 0.47
C ALA A 81 25.38 4.46 1.78
N PRO A 82 24.35 4.96 2.48
CA PRO A 82 23.81 4.27 3.65
C PRO A 82 23.07 3.00 3.21
N SER A 83 22.96 2.01 4.10
CA SER A 83 22.11 0.84 3.88
C SER A 83 20.98 0.80 4.89
N PHE A 84 19.76 0.52 4.41
CA PHE A 84 18.58 0.40 5.25
C PHE A 84 18.09 -1.04 5.26
N THR A 85 17.66 -1.51 6.43
CA THR A 85 17.12 -2.86 6.63
C THR A 85 15.91 -2.80 7.55
N LEU A 86 14.86 -3.57 7.28
CA LEU A 86 13.85 -3.84 8.31
C LEU A 86 14.43 -4.81 9.32
N HIS A 87 14.41 -4.43 10.58
CA HIS A 87 15.02 -5.19 11.66
C HIS A 87 13.97 -5.87 12.54
N GLY A 88 14.27 -7.10 12.96
CA GLY A 88 13.40 -7.84 13.87
C GLY A 88 12.11 -8.38 13.25
N VAL A 89 12.04 -8.44 11.91
CA VAL A 89 10.88 -8.96 11.18
C VAL A 89 11.30 -9.78 9.97
N ARG A 90 10.42 -10.70 9.53
CA ARG A 90 10.39 -11.25 8.17
C ARG A 90 9.13 -10.73 7.48
N ALA A 91 9.29 -10.10 6.33
CA ALA A 91 8.19 -9.50 5.59
C ALA A 91 8.45 -9.56 4.07
N THR A 92 7.38 -9.50 3.27
CA THR A 92 7.48 -9.39 1.81
C THR A 92 7.04 -8.00 1.35
N HIS A 93 7.81 -7.39 0.44
CA HIS A 93 7.53 -6.10 -0.18
C HIS A 93 8.43 -5.88 -1.39
N ASP A 94 7.95 -5.20 -2.44
CA ASP A 94 8.71 -4.93 -3.69
C ASP A 94 10.01 -4.13 -3.51
N TRP A 95 10.19 -3.53 -2.33
CA TRP A 95 11.37 -2.73 -1.98
C TRP A 95 12.32 -3.48 -1.06
N LEU A 96 12.04 -4.73 -0.71
CA LEU A 96 12.85 -5.53 0.22
C LEU A 96 13.44 -6.74 -0.51
N ASP A 97 14.69 -7.07 -0.19
CA ASP A 97 15.26 -8.36 -0.53
C ASP A 97 14.99 -9.42 0.56
N ILE A 98 15.43 -10.66 0.33
CA ILE A 98 15.29 -11.78 1.28
C ILE A 98 15.99 -11.55 2.63
N ARG A 99 16.90 -10.57 2.71
CA ARG A 99 17.62 -10.17 3.94
C ARG A 99 16.99 -8.94 4.60
N MET A 100 15.79 -8.55 4.16
CA MET A 100 15.05 -7.38 4.61
C MET A 100 15.77 -6.05 4.32
N LYS A 101 16.73 -6.04 3.38
CA LYS A 101 17.41 -4.83 2.94
C LYS A 101 16.55 -4.07 1.94
N VAL A 102 16.52 -2.75 2.07
CA VAL A 102 15.79 -1.88 1.14
C VAL A 102 16.55 -1.78 -0.18
N ILE A 103 15.94 -2.29 -1.25
CA ILE A 103 16.48 -2.33 -2.63
C ILE A 103 15.62 -1.55 -3.64
N GLY A 104 14.40 -1.14 -3.27
CA GLY A 104 13.52 -0.41 -4.18
C GLY A 104 13.69 1.11 -4.19
N TYR A 105 14.54 1.65 -3.31
CA TYR A 105 14.79 3.10 -3.21
C TYR A 105 16.08 3.48 -3.94
N SER A 106 15.96 4.00 -5.17
CA SER A 106 17.11 4.25 -6.06
C SER A 106 18.24 5.11 -5.49
N PRO A 107 18.01 6.12 -4.63
CA PRO A 107 19.09 6.98 -4.12
C PRO A 107 20.12 6.26 -3.24
N ILE A 108 19.79 5.13 -2.61
CA ILE A 108 20.68 4.43 -1.67
C ILE A 108 21.33 3.17 -2.25
N LEU A 109 21.06 2.84 -3.52
CA LEU A 109 21.54 1.58 -4.12
C LEU A 109 23.03 1.58 -4.43
N SER A 110 23.62 2.74 -4.65
CA SER A 110 25.04 2.88 -4.93
C SER A 110 25.60 4.21 -4.43
N ASP A 111 26.91 4.25 -4.18
CA ASP A 111 27.63 5.48 -3.81
C ASP A 111 27.45 6.58 -4.86
N ALA A 112 27.37 6.22 -6.14
CA ALA A 112 27.16 7.16 -7.23
C ALA A 112 25.75 7.76 -7.18
N SER A 113 24.72 6.92 -7.00
CA SER A 113 23.33 7.36 -6.84
C SER A 113 23.17 8.27 -5.63
N TRP A 114 23.77 7.90 -4.50
CA TRP A 114 23.70 8.67 -3.26
C TRP A 114 24.31 10.06 -3.44
N LYS A 115 25.53 10.15 -3.96
CA LYS A 115 26.23 11.42 -4.19
C LYS A 115 25.49 12.31 -5.20
N THR A 116 24.88 11.72 -6.23
CA THR A 116 24.16 12.47 -7.27
C THR A 116 22.79 12.94 -6.78
N SER A 117 22.16 12.22 -5.85
CA SER A 117 20.84 12.56 -5.32
C SER A 117 20.80 13.88 -4.54
N ASN A 118 21.93 14.29 -3.94
CA ASN A 118 22.03 15.43 -3.04
C ASN A 118 21.00 15.41 -1.88
N LEU A 119 20.49 14.23 -1.53
CA LEU A 119 19.54 14.04 -0.44
C LEU A 119 20.28 13.99 0.90
N ARG A 120 19.62 14.49 1.95
CA ARG A 120 20.09 14.29 3.31
C ARG A 120 19.56 12.96 3.85
N LEU A 121 20.23 12.44 4.89
CA LEU A 121 19.87 11.12 5.43
C LEU A 121 18.47 11.13 6.05
N GLY A 122 18.09 12.19 6.75
CA GLY A 122 16.74 12.31 7.31
C GLY A 122 15.66 12.22 6.24
N ASP A 123 15.83 12.91 5.12
CA ASP A 123 14.88 12.92 4.00
C ASP A 123 14.80 11.54 3.32
N ALA A 124 15.94 10.87 3.14
CA ALA A 124 16.00 9.52 2.57
C ALA A 124 15.31 8.48 3.46
N VAL A 125 15.58 8.50 4.76
CA VAL A 125 14.94 7.60 5.73
C VAL A 125 13.45 7.88 5.81
N TYR A 126 13.05 9.15 5.85
CA TYR A 126 11.64 9.56 5.84
C TYR A 126 10.92 9.08 4.58
N ALA A 127 11.53 9.22 3.40
CA ALA A 127 10.92 8.77 2.15
C ALA A 127 10.66 7.25 2.15
N VAL A 128 11.59 6.45 2.66
CA VAL A 128 11.43 5.00 2.75
C VAL A 128 10.38 4.61 3.79
N ILE A 129 10.40 5.22 4.97
CA ILE A 129 9.38 5.00 6.00
C ILE A 129 8.00 5.38 5.45
N HIS A 130 7.88 6.56 4.84
CA HIS A 130 6.62 7.04 4.30
C HIS A 130 6.06 6.11 3.22
N HIS A 131 6.94 5.55 2.38
CA HIS A 131 6.55 4.52 1.42
C HIS A 131 6.00 3.27 2.12
N PHE A 132 6.67 2.74 3.13
CA PHE A 132 6.18 1.60 3.91
C PHE A 132 4.94 1.90 4.76
N GLN A 133 4.66 3.16 5.08
CA GLN A 133 3.42 3.53 5.74
C GLN A 133 2.24 3.47 4.77
N LEU A 134 2.44 3.96 3.53
CA LEU A 134 1.40 3.97 2.50
C LEU A 134 1.22 2.61 1.80
N ASN A 135 2.32 1.88 1.62
CA ASN A 135 2.38 0.54 1.02
C ASN A 135 3.03 -0.39 2.04
N PRO A 136 2.26 -0.90 3.01
CA PRO A 136 2.81 -1.69 4.10
C PRO A 136 3.42 -3.02 3.61
N PRO A 137 4.62 -3.40 4.10
CA PRO A 137 5.12 -4.76 3.94
C PRO A 137 4.16 -5.78 4.55
N THR A 138 4.01 -6.93 3.89
CA THR A 138 3.25 -8.07 4.45
C THR A 138 4.13 -8.77 5.47
N VAL A 139 3.89 -8.50 6.75
CA VAL A 139 4.66 -9.08 7.86
C VAL A 139 4.30 -10.55 8.02
N MET A 140 5.27 -11.43 7.83
CA MET A 140 5.13 -12.87 8.02
C MET A 140 5.43 -13.27 9.47
N GLU A 141 6.48 -12.68 10.05
CA GLU A 141 6.95 -13.01 11.40
C GLU A 141 7.63 -11.80 12.05
N ILE A 142 7.40 -11.59 13.36
CA ILE A 142 8.19 -10.66 14.17
C ILE A 142 9.19 -11.48 14.97
N THR A 143 10.47 -11.38 14.62
CA THR A 143 11.56 -12.15 15.22
C THR A 143 12.18 -11.44 16.44
N ASP A 144 12.03 -10.12 16.56
CA ASP A 144 12.50 -9.37 17.72
C ASP A 144 11.47 -9.34 18.86
N VAL A 145 11.89 -9.78 20.05
CA VAL A 145 11.03 -9.89 21.24
C VAL A 145 10.52 -8.53 21.72
N ASN A 146 11.33 -7.48 21.62
CA ASN A 146 10.92 -6.14 22.06
C ASN A 146 9.92 -5.53 21.09
N LEU A 147 10.10 -5.75 19.79
CA LEU A 147 9.16 -5.35 18.76
C LEU A 147 7.83 -6.11 18.89
N LYS A 148 7.89 -7.41 19.20
CA LYS A 148 6.69 -8.21 19.48
C LYS A 148 5.91 -7.68 20.68
N ARG A 149 6.60 -7.38 21.80
CA ARG A 149 5.98 -6.75 22.98
C ARG A 149 5.39 -5.37 22.68
N LEU A 150 6.08 -4.56 21.86
CA LEU A 150 5.56 -3.26 21.43
C LEU A 150 4.28 -3.43 20.60
N GLN A 151 4.24 -4.39 19.67
CA GLN A 151 3.06 -4.69 18.88
C GLN A 151 1.88 -5.14 19.76
N GLU A 152 2.13 -5.98 20.74
CA GLU A 152 1.11 -6.44 21.69
C GLU A 152 0.55 -5.29 22.53
N SER A 153 1.39 -4.35 22.98
CA SER A 153 0.96 -3.14 23.69
C SER A 153 0.07 -2.26 22.82
N LEU A 154 0.46 -2.03 21.57
CA LEU A 154 -0.31 -1.20 20.63
C LEU A 154 -1.67 -1.82 20.31
N ASN A 155 -1.73 -3.14 20.18
CA ASN A 155 -2.98 -3.86 19.97
C ASN A 155 -3.87 -3.86 21.24
N GLY A 156 -3.26 -3.92 22.43
CA GLY A 156 -3.97 -3.86 23.72
C GLY A 156 -4.62 -2.51 24.02
N ASP A 157 -3.99 -1.40 23.62
CA ASP A 157 -4.55 -0.05 23.76
C ASP A 157 -5.70 0.22 22.78
N ALA A 158 -5.72 -0.43 21.61
CA ALA A 158 -6.85 -0.39 20.69
C ALA A 158 -8.10 -1.04 21.29
N ALA A 159 -7.96 -2.16 22.01
CA ALA A 159 -9.06 -2.83 22.70
C ALA A 159 -9.62 -2.01 23.87
N ARG A 160 -8.75 -1.32 24.64
CA ARG A 160 -9.19 -0.47 25.77
C ARG A 160 -9.85 0.84 25.37
N ARG A 161 -9.61 1.35 24.15
CA ARG A 161 -10.29 2.56 23.65
C ARG A 161 -11.75 2.33 23.24
N ILE A 162 -12.14 1.09 22.98
CA ILE A 162 -13.51 0.73 22.56
C ILE A 162 -14.45 0.64 23.79
N GLU A 163 -13.93 0.27 24.97
CA GLU A 163 -14.73 0.11 26.20
C GLU A 163 -15.13 1.44 26.87
N ASN A 164 -14.49 2.57 26.55
CA ASN A 164 -14.70 3.85 27.24
C ASN A 164 -15.44 4.92 26.40
N GLN A 165 -16.10 4.54 25.31
CA GLN A 165 -16.99 5.44 24.56
C GLN A 165 -18.43 4.91 24.54
N SER A 166 -19.06 4.85 25.72
CA SER A 166 -20.48 4.57 25.88
C SER A 166 -21.20 5.75 26.52
N ALA A 167 -21.20 6.92 25.86
CA ALA A 167 -22.22 7.97 26.02
C ALA A 167 -22.01 9.10 25.00
N PRO A 168 -23.01 9.46 24.17
CA PRO A 168 -22.94 10.66 23.35
C PRO A 168 -23.30 11.91 24.18
N PRO A 169 -22.48 12.98 24.20
CA PRO A 169 -22.93 14.27 24.67
C PRO A 169 -23.82 14.94 23.61
N ALA A 170 -24.91 15.49 24.10
CA ALA A 170 -25.92 16.22 23.35
C ALA A 170 -25.37 17.47 22.63
N TYR A 171 -26.06 17.81 21.54
CA TYR A 171 -26.01 19.02 20.72
C TYR A 171 -25.41 20.29 21.35
N GLN A 172 -24.53 20.95 20.60
CA GLN A 172 -24.56 22.40 20.41
C GLN A 172 -23.91 22.79 19.06
N ARG A 173 -24.73 23.35 18.15
CA ARG A 173 -24.30 24.08 16.94
C ARG A 173 -23.64 25.40 17.35
N PRO A 174 -22.72 25.92 16.54
CA PRO A 174 -23.01 27.21 15.89
C PRO A 174 -22.76 27.23 14.37
N ASN A 175 -23.55 28.08 13.71
CA ASN A 175 -23.54 28.43 12.29
C ASN A 175 -22.19 28.97 11.81
N GLU A 176 -21.84 28.73 10.53
CA GLU A 176 -21.39 29.75 9.55
C GLU A 176 -21.13 29.13 8.14
N PRO A 177 -20.98 29.93 7.06
CA PRO A 177 -21.80 29.79 5.86
C PRO A 177 -21.16 29.06 4.66
N MET A 178 -22.06 28.70 3.75
CA MET A 178 -21.86 28.13 2.42
C MET A 178 -20.78 28.85 1.60
N HIS A 179 -19.76 28.10 1.16
CA HIS A 179 -18.97 28.48 -0.01
C HIS A 179 -19.22 27.46 -1.13
N VAL A 180 -19.89 27.94 -2.17
CA VAL A 180 -20.08 27.27 -3.45
C VAL A 180 -18.73 27.24 -4.16
N SER A 181 -18.27 26.06 -4.57
CA SER A 181 -17.32 25.95 -5.67
C SER A 181 -17.62 24.68 -6.46
N ASN A 182 -17.99 24.90 -7.73
CA ASN A 182 -18.29 23.87 -8.71
C ASN A 182 -17.06 22.98 -8.94
N GLY A 183 -17.32 21.68 -8.96
CA GLY A 183 -16.34 20.67 -9.38
C GLY A 183 -16.24 20.55 -10.90
N ARG A 184 -15.11 19.96 -11.31
CA ARG A 184 -15.04 19.07 -12.47
C ARG A 184 -14.07 17.93 -12.15
N GLU A 185 -14.62 16.73 -12.22
CA GLU A 185 -14.02 15.49 -12.71
C GLU A 185 -12.92 14.82 -11.89
N ASN A 186 -13.28 13.71 -11.25
CA ASN A 186 -12.68 12.41 -11.55
C ASN A 186 -13.57 11.28 -11.00
N HIS A 187 -14.39 10.71 -11.87
CA HIS A 187 -14.92 9.36 -11.67
C HIS A 187 -13.80 8.38 -12.02
N ARG A 188 -13.34 7.58 -11.04
CA ARG A 188 -12.70 6.31 -11.33
C ARG A 188 -13.49 5.22 -10.63
N LEU A 189 -14.04 4.35 -11.47
CA LEU A 189 -14.81 3.17 -11.11
C LEU A 189 -14.05 2.29 -10.11
N VAL A 190 -14.75 1.87 -9.06
CA VAL A 190 -14.43 0.70 -8.26
C VAL A 190 -14.54 -0.51 -9.19
N GLN A 191 -13.40 -1.02 -9.64
CA GLN A 191 -13.33 -2.28 -10.38
C GLN A 191 -13.47 -3.44 -9.40
N SER A 192 -14.55 -4.18 -9.59
CA SER A 192 -14.64 -5.65 -9.54
C SER A 192 -13.46 -6.35 -8.87
N MET A 193 -13.66 -6.81 -7.63
CA MET A 193 -12.79 -7.81 -7.02
C MET A 193 -12.85 -9.09 -7.86
N GLY A 194 -11.79 -9.32 -8.63
CA GLY A 194 -11.56 -10.59 -9.30
C GLY A 194 -11.24 -11.66 -8.27
N ASN A 195 -11.84 -12.84 -8.46
CA ASN A 195 -11.46 -14.08 -7.80
C ASN A 195 -9.94 -14.28 -7.92
N VAL A 196 -9.22 -14.06 -6.82
CA VAL A 196 -7.85 -14.57 -6.69
C VAL A 196 -7.99 -16.04 -6.35
N SER A 197 -7.83 -16.87 -7.38
CA SER A 197 -7.55 -18.29 -7.20
C SER A 197 -6.28 -18.39 -6.36
N MET A 198 -6.42 -18.72 -5.07
CA MET A 198 -5.30 -19.11 -4.23
C MET A 198 -4.68 -20.37 -4.85
N GLN A 199 -3.63 -20.16 -5.63
CA GLN A 199 -2.71 -21.23 -5.94
C GLN A 199 -1.93 -21.48 -4.66
N GLN A 200 -2.35 -22.53 -3.95
CA GLN A 200 -1.76 -23.03 -2.72
C GLN A 200 -0.33 -23.48 -3.01
N GLN A 201 0.62 -22.56 -2.95
CA GLN A 201 2.04 -22.89 -2.81
C GLN A 201 2.34 -22.92 -1.32
N SER A 202 2.50 -24.13 -0.79
CA SER A 202 3.00 -24.42 0.55
C SER A 202 4.37 -23.76 0.75
N PRO A 203 4.56 -22.87 1.73
CA PRO A 203 5.83 -22.15 1.90
C PRO A 203 6.99 -22.96 2.51
N ASP A 204 6.77 -24.23 2.88
CA ASP A 204 7.69 -25.01 3.72
C ASP A 204 8.12 -26.34 3.06
N GLU A 205 8.55 -26.33 1.80
CA GLU A 205 9.37 -27.45 1.31
C GLU A 205 10.81 -27.25 1.77
N VAL A 206 11.17 -27.90 2.88
CA VAL A 206 12.56 -28.08 3.30
C VAL A 206 13.28 -28.77 2.15
N THR A 207 14.26 -28.11 1.57
CA THR A 207 14.97 -28.66 0.41
C THR A 207 15.83 -29.85 0.84
N ASP A 208 15.96 -30.87 -0.01
CA ASP A 208 16.80 -32.05 0.30
C ASP A 208 18.24 -31.65 0.67
N GLU A 209 18.75 -30.55 0.11
CA GLU A 209 20.06 -30.00 0.45
C GLU A 209 20.16 -29.53 1.91
N GLU A 210 19.11 -28.92 2.48
CA GLU A 210 19.09 -28.50 3.88
C GLU A 210 19.12 -29.70 4.82
N VAL A 211 18.42 -30.79 4.48
CA VAL A 211 18.41 -32.04 5.26
C VAL A 211 19.77 -32.75 5.19
N HIS A 212 20.43 -32.72 4.02
CA HIS A 212 21.74 -33.37 3.82
C HIS A 212 22.86 -32.74 4.64
N THR A 213 22.73 -31.48 5.06
CA THR A 213 23.72 -30.84 5.95
C THR A 213 23.62 -31.31 7.41
N LEU A 214 22.49 -31.88 7.81
CA LEU A 214 22.24 -32.30 9.19
C LEU A 214 22.61 -33.78 9.44
N ILE A 215 22.61 -34.59 8.38
CA ILE A 215 22.95 -36.02 8.45
C ILE A 215 24.49 -36.17 8.44
N PRO A 216 25.09 -36.81 9.45
CA PRO A 216 26.53 -37.07 9.46
C PRO A 216 26.92 -37.97 8.28
N ALA A 217 28.04 -37.63 7.63
CA ALA A 217 28.56 -38.41 6.50
C ALA A 217 29.01 -39.81 6.94
N ILE A 218 28.84 -40.80 6.06
CA ILE A 218 29.26 -42.17 6.32
C ILE A 218 30.80 -42.19 6.50
N PRO A 219 31.33 -42.74 7.61
CA PRO A 219 32.76 -42.85 7.84
C PRO A 219 33.42 -43.70 6.75
N SER A 220 34.58 -43.26 6.26
CA SER A 220 35.39 -44.02 5.29
C SER A 220 36.26 -45.10 5.94
N SER A 221 36.33 -45.12 7.28
CA SER A 221 37.08 -46.09 8.08
C SER A 221 36.49 -46.19 9.48
N PHE A 222 36.77 -47.29 10.18
CA PHE A 222 36.32 -47.54 11.56
C PHE A 222 37.54 -47.84 12.43
N PRO A 223 38.23 -46.81 12.96
CA PRO A 223 39.45 -46.97 13.76
C PRO A 223 39.27 -47.89 14.97
N GLN A 224 38.05 -47.95 15.52
CA GLN A 224 37.69 -48.85 16.61
C GLN A 224 37.85 -50.32 16.20
N LEU A 225 37.48 -50.70 14.97
CA LEU A 225 37.69 -52.06 14.45
C LEU A 225 39.17 -52.38 14.26
N GLU A 226 39.98 -51.39 13.85
CA GLU A 226 41.44 -51.55 13.67
C GLU A 226 42.17 -51.83 14.98
N SER A 227 41.59 -51.40 16.12
CA SER A 227 42.13 -51.62 17.46
C SER A 227 41.69 -52.92 18.13
N MET A 228 40.76 -53.66 17.53
CA MET A 228 40.21 -54.90 18.09
C MET A 228 41.10 -56.11 17.79
N THR A 229 41.12 -57.06 18.72
CA THR A 229 41.80 -58.35 18.50
C THR A 229 41.00 -59.24 17.54
N MET A 230 41.67 -60.18 16.88
CA MET A 230 41.04 -61.09 15.92
C MET A 230 39.88 -61.91 16.52
N SER A 231 39.94 -62.25 17.82
CA SER A 231 38.83 -62.94 18.48
C SER A 231 37.63 -62.04 18.71
N GLN A 232 37.84 -60.75 18.98
CA GLN A 232 36.78 -59.76 19.15
C GLN A 232 36.11 -59.40 17.82
N VAL A 233 36.89 -59.28 16.75
CA VAL A 233 36.35 -59.08 15.40
C VAL A 233 35.56 -60.30 14.95
N LYS A 234 36.02 -61.51 15.29
CA LYS A 234 35.28 -62.74 15.02
C LYS A 234 33.99 -62.83 15.83
N ASP A 235 34.01 -62.43 17.09
CA ASP A 235 32.80 -62.36 17.93
C ASP A 235 31.78 -61.36 17.36
N LEU A 236 32.22 -60.19 16.90
CA LEU A 236 31.38 -59.22 16.19
C LEU A 236 30.78 -59.79 14.90
N LEU A 237 31.52 -60.62 14.16
CA LEU A 237 31.05 -61.22 12.92
C LEU A 237 30.05 -62.37 13.17
N ASP A 238 30.27 -63.14 14.24
CA ASP A 238 29.50 -64.33 14.57
C ASP A 238 28.28 -64.02 15.46
N ASN A 239 28.19 -62.82 16.05
CA ASN A 239 27.10 -62.38 16.93
C ASN A 239 26.47 -61.04 16.50
N GLU A 240 25.27 -61.12 15.91
CA GLU A 240 24.49 -59.97 15.45
C GLU A 240 24.22 -58.93 16.56
N SER A 241 23.96 -59.38 17.79
CA SER A 241 23.69 -58.45 18.91
C SER A 241 24.93 -57.66 19.29
N SER A 242 26.10 -58.31 19.33
CA SER A 242 27.38 -57.62 19.58
C SER A 242 27.70 -56.62 18.47
N PHE A 243 27.37 -56.96 17.22
CA PHE A 243 27.53 -56.08 16.06
C PHE A 243 26.62 -54.86 16.15
N GLU A 244 25.34 -55.05 16.46
CA GLU A 244 24.38 -53.96 16.56
C GLU A 244 24.70 -53.02 17.73
N ASP A 245 25.13 -53.56 18.88
CA ASP A 245 25.63 -52.77 20.00
C ASP A 245 26.87 -51.95 19.63
N PHE A 246 27.80 -52.52 18.87
CA PHE A 246 28.98 -51.80 18.37
C PHE A 246 28.58 -50.65 17.42
N ILE A 247 27.65 -50.90 16.49
CA ILE A 247 27.14 -49.88 15.57
C ILE A 247 26.41 -48.77 16.34
N GLN A 248 25.61 -49.11 17.35
CA GLN A 248 24.93 -48.11 18.19
C GLN A 248 25.91 -47.23 18.99
N GLN A 249 27.10 -47.74 19.31
CA GLN A 249 28.15 -47.00 20.01
C GLN A 249 29.00 -46.11 19.09
N THR A 250 28.81 -46.18 17.77
CA THR A 250 29.50 -45.26 16.84
C THR A 250 28.99 -43.83 17.00
N SER A 251 29.89 -42.86 16.89
CA SER A 251 29.58 -41.44 17.04
C SER A 251 28.52 -40.96 16.06
N GLU A 252 28.50 -41.53 14.86
CA GLU A 252 27.62 -41.17 13.76
C GLU A 252 26.18 -41.60 14.05
N VAL A 253 25.99 -42.84 14.54
CA VAL A 253 24.68 -43.36 14.93
C VAL A 253 24.17 -42.65 16.20
N ALA A 254 25.04 -42.35 17.15
CA ALA A 254 24.69 -41.55 18.32
C ALA A 254 24.20 -40.13 17.91
N THR A 255 24.94 -39.46 17.04
CA THR A 255 24.57 -38.13 16.51
C THR A 255 23.23 -38.16 15.75
N LEU A 256 22.99 -39.20 14.95
CA LEU A 256 21.72 -39.39 14.24
C LEU A 256 20.55 -39.59 15.21
N ASN A 257 20.74 -40.37 16.27
CA ASN A 257 19.71 -40.60 17.28
C ASN A 257 19.39 -39.33 18.07
N GLU A 258 20.41 -38.55 18.44
CA GLU A 258 20.22 -37.24 19.08
C GLU A 258 19.48 -36.26 18.17
N LEU A 259 19.85 -36.18 16.89
CA LEU A 259 19.16 -35.35 15.90
C LEU A 259 17.69 -35.76 15.75
N LYS A 260 17.43 -37.07 15.63
CA LYS A 260 16.07 -37.62 15.57
C LYS A 260 15.24 -37.22 16.79
N GLN A 261 15.77 -37.40 18.00
CA GLN A 261 15.08 -37.04 19.23
C GLN A 261 14.81 -35.53 19.31
N SER A 262 15.80 -34.71 18.93
CA SER A 262 15.68 -33.25 18.88
C SER A 262 14.54 -32.81 17.94
N ILE A 263 14.50 -33.33 16.71
CA ILE A 263 13.44 -33.01 15.74
C ILE A 263 12.07 -33.48 16.24
N MET A 264 11.99 -34.69 16.79
CA MET A 264 10.74 -35.21 17.36
C MET A 264 10.23 -34.31 18.49
N SER A 265 11.10 -33.91 19.41
CA SER A 265 10.73 -33.00 20.51
C SER A 265 10.28 -31.65 19.97
N ALA A 266 11.03 -31.05 19.04
CA ALA A 266 10.70 -29.76 18.45
C ALA A 266 9.35 -29.80 17.71
N ASN A 267 9.03 -30.89 17.02
CA ASN A 267 7.73 -31.07 16.37
C ASN A 267 6.58 -31.18 17.37
N VAL A 268 6.78 -31.88 18.49
CA VAL A 268 5.78 -31.96 19.57
C VAL A 268 5.56 -30.58 20.18
N ASP A 269 6.63 -29.87 20.54
CA ASP A 269 6.56 -28.53 21.13
C ASP A 269 5.85 -27.54 20.18
N ALA A 270 6.14 -27.60 18.88
CA ALA A 270 5.49 -26.78 17.86
C ALA A 270 4.00 -27.14 17.72
N ALA A 271 3.65 -28.42 17.76
CA ALA A 271 2.26 -28.87 17.71
C ALA A 271 1.47 -28.41 18.94
N GLU A 272 2.05 -28.52 20.14
CA GLU A 272 1.43 -28.04 21.37
C GLU A 272 1.24 -26.52 21.36
N ALA A 273 2.26 -25.76 20.93
CA ALA A 273 2.16 -24.32 20.78
C ALA A 273 1.07 -23.90 19.77
N ASN A 274 0.97 -24.61 18.64
CA ASN A 274 -0.08 -24.38 17.65
C ASN A 274 -1.48 -24.65 18.21
N LEU A 275 -1.64 -25.72 18.99
CA LEU A 275 -2.91 -26.04 19.65
C LEU A 275 -3.33 -24.96 20.65
N LEU A 276 -2.38 -24.36 21.39
CA LEU A 276 -2.66 -23.25 22.31
C LEU A 276 -3.18 -22.00 21.58
N HIS A 277 -2.78 -21.79 20.33
CA HIS A 277 -3.22 -20.64 19.53
C HIS A 277 -4.57 -20.86 18.83
N ARG A 278 -5.04 -22.10 18.72
CA ARG A 278 -6.26 -22.46 17.98
C ARG A 278 -7.49 -21.66 18.43
N GLU A 279 -7.79 -21.66 19.72
CA GLU A 279 -8.99 -20.98 20.24
C GLU A 279 -8.96 -19.47 19.95
N LYS A 280 -7.77 -18.85 20.07
CA LYS A 280 -7.58 -17.43 19.77
C LYS A 280 -7.82 -17.16 18.29
N VAL A 281 -7.28 -17.99 17.40
CA VAL A 281 -7.48 -17.86 15.94
C VAL A 281 -8.94 -18.03 15.60
N GLU A 282 -9.60 -19.08 16.08
CA GLU A 282 -11.03 -19.33 15.83
C GLU A 282 -11.89 -18.15 16.29
N ARG A 283 -11.61 -17.57 17.47
CA ARG A 283 -12.31 -16.40 18.00
C ARG A 283 -12.10 -15.16 17.13
N GLN A 284 -10.87 -14.87 16.72
CA GLN A 284 -10.56 -13.70 15.91
C GLN A 284 -11.15 -13.83 14.50
N THR A 285 -11.14 -15.03 13.91
CA THR A 285 -11.79 -15.28 12.62
C THR A 285 -13.30 -15.05 12.71
N ALA A 286 -13.96 -15.55 13.75
CA ALA A 286 -15.40 -15.32 13.95
C ALA A 286 -15.74 -13.83 14.15
N GLU A 287 -14.88 -13.07 14.84
CA GLU A 287 -15.04 -11.62 14.98
C GLU A 287 -14.87 -10.89 13.65
N LEU A 288 -13.87 -11.27 12.85
CA LEU A 288 -13.65 -10.72 11.52
C LEU A 288 -14.82 -11.00 10.57
N ASP A 289 -15.36 -12.22 10.61
CA ASP A 289 -16.54 -12.59 9.81
C ASP A 289 -17.75 -11.72 10.21
N SER A 290 -18.01 -11.59 11.51
CA SER A 290 -19.10 -10.74 12.01
C SER A 290 -18.93 -9.27 11.65
N LEU A 291 -17.70 -8.75 11.68
CA LEU A 291 -17.40 -7.37 11.31
C LEU A 291 -17.52 -7.16 9.79
N GLY A 292 -17.12 -8.16 9.00
CA GLY A 292 -17.31 -8.19 7.55
C GLY A 292 -18.78 -8.09 7.17
N ASP A 293 -19.63 -8.87 7.82
CA ASP A 293 -21.08 -8.85 7.64
C ASP A 293 -21.69 -7.48 7.99
N ASP A 294 -21.29 -6.88 9.13
CA ASP A 294 -21.76 -5.54 9.54
C ASP A 294 -21.32 -4.45 8.56
N LEU A 295 -20.07 -4.50 8.09
CA LEU A 295 -19.57 -3.58 7.08
C LEU A 295 -20.35 -3.69 5.77
N GLN A 296 -20.62 -4.90 5.31
CA GLN A 296 -21.40 -5.13 4.09
C GLN A 296 -22.81 -4.55 4.24
N MET A 297 -23.47 -4.80 5.37
CA MET A 297 -24.80 -4.26 5.66
C MET A 297 -24.82 -2.72 5.65
N LYS A 298 -23.83 -2.09 6.30
CA LYS A 298 -23.69 -0.62 6.32
C LYS A 298 -23.41 -0.06 4.93
N LEU A 299 -22.60 -0.74 4.13
CA LEU A 299 -22.29 -0.32 2.76
C LEU A 299 -23.54 -0.37 1.88
N GLU A 300 -24.33 -1.43 1.97
CA GLU A 300 -25.61 -1.55 1.28
C GLU A 300 -26.58 -0.43 1.70
N GLN A 301 -26.68 -0.14 3.00
CA GLN A 301 -27.50 0.94 3.51
C GLN A 301 -27.01 2.32 3.03
N PHE A 302 -25.70 2.56 3.05
CA PHE A 302 -25.09 3.80 2.57
C PHE A 302 -25.39 4.01 1.08
N ASN A 303 -25.17 2.98 0.25
CA ASN A 303 -25.42 3.06 -1.19
C ASN A 303 -26.90 3.37 -1.47
N LYS A 304 -27.82 2.77 -0.72
CA LYS A 304 -29.26 3.08 -0.83
C LYS A 304 -29.56 4.54 -0.49
N LEU A 305 -29.01 5.04 0.61
CA LEU A 305 -29.21 6.44 1.04
C LEU A 305 -28.55 7.43 0.06
N ASP A 306 -27.38 7.10 -0.49
CA ASP A 306 -26.71 7.93 -1.47
C ASP A 306 -27.51 7.98 -2.78
N GLN A 307 -28.06 6.86 -3.24
CA GLN A 307 -28.97 6.84 -4.39
C GLN A 307 -30.21 7.71 -4.17
N GLU A 308 -30.83 7.63 -2.99
CA GLU A 308 -31.98 8.48 -2.64
C GLU A 308 -31.59 9.95 -2.58
N ARG A 309 -30.44 10.27 -1.97
CA ARG A 309 -29.91 11.63 -1.91
C ARG A 309 -29.62 12.17 -3.31
N VAL A 310 -29.00 11.37 -4.18
CA VAL A 310 -28.76 11.74 -5.57
C VAL A 310 -30.09 12.00 -6.28
N ALA A 311 -31.08 11.12 -6.15
CA ALA A 311 -32.40 11.34 -6.75
C ALA A 311 -33.08 12.64 -6.28
N LEU A 312 -32.98 12.98 -4.99
CA LEU A 312 -33.57 14.20 -4.42
C LEU A 312 -32.81 15.48 -4.76
N THR A 313 -31.49 15.39 -4.92
CA THR A 313 -30.61 16.57 -5.08
C THR A 313 -30.09 16.74 -6.50
N SER A 314 -30.38 15.80 -7.40
CA SER A 314 -29.96 15.92 -8.80
C SER A 314 -30.68 17.11 -9.42
N PRO A 315 -29.92 18.08 -9.97
CA PRO A 315 -30.53 19.15 -10.73
C PRO A 315 -31.28 18.55 -11.93
N PRO A 316 -32.40 19.16 -12.35
CA PRO A 316 -33.13 18.72 -13.53
C PRO A 316 -32.18 18.60 -14.73
N ASP A 317 -32.31 17.53 -15.51
CA ASP A 317 -31.55 17.41 -16.76
C ASP A 317 -31.91 18.58 -17.68
N LEU A 318 -30.94 19.48 -17.86
CA LEU A 318 -31.10 20.70 -18.63
C LEU A 318 -31.39 20.38 -20.10
N ASN A 319 -30.82 19.30 -20.64
CA ASN A 319 -31.07 18.86 -22.01
C ASN A 319 -32.49 18.33 -22.19
N ALA A 320 -32.96 17.48 -21.29
CA ALA A 320 -34.35 17.03 -21.27
C ALA A 320 -35.32 18.21 -21.14
N THR A 321 -35.03 19.13 -20.22
CA THR A 321 -35.85 20.33 -19.99
C THR A 321 -35.91 21.23 -21.23
N ILE A 322 -34.80 21.46 -21.92
CA ILE A 322 -34.75 22.25 -23.16
C ILE A 322 -35.50 21.53 -24.29
N LYS A 323 -35.39 20.21 -24.39
CA LYS A 323 -36.13 19.40 -25.38
C LYS A 323 -37.64 19.53 -25.16
N ASP A 324 -38.10 19.36 -23.93
CA ASP A 324 -39.51 19.49 -23.57
C ASP A 324 -40.01 20.92 -23.79
N LEU A 325 -39.22 21.92 -23.42
CA LEU A 325 -39.54 23.33 -23.63
C LEU A 325 -39.66 23.67 -25.13
N ASN A 326 -38.78 23.10 -25.97
CA ASN A 326 -38.87 23.24 -27.42
C ASN A 326 -40.10 22.55 -28.01
N HIS A 327 -40.52 21.42 -27.46
CA HIS A 327 -41.75 20.75 -27.85
C HIS A 327 -42.98 21.62 -27.56
N VAL A 328 -43.15 22.07 -26.31
CA VAL A 328 -44.30 22.92 -25.92
C VAL A 328 -44.24 24.32 -26.55
N LYS A 329 -43.05 24.81 -26.93
CA LYS A 329 -42.89 26.01 -27.77
C LYS A 329 -43.49 25.78 -29.15
N LYS A 330 -43.08 24.72 -29.86
CA LYS A 330 -43.63 24.38 -31.19
C LYS A 330 -45.14 24.14 -31.14
N GLU A 331 -45.64 23.56 -30.07
CA GLU A 331 -47.08 23.35 -29.88
C GLU A 331 -47.85 24.67 -29.70
N ALA A 332 -47.33 25.63 -28.92
CA ALA A 332 -47.94 26.97 -28.83
C ALA A 332 -47.96 27.70 -30.17
N TYR A 333 -46.91 27.54 -30.99
CA TYR A 333 -46.88 28.06 -32.36
C TYR A 333 -48.03 27.45 -33.18
N ARG A 334 -48.11 26.11 -33.24
CA ARG A 334 -49.17 25.42 -33.99
C ARG A 334 -50.58 25.83 -33.56
N GLN A 335 -50.80 25.97 -32.25
CA GLN A 335 -52.09 26.44 -31.74
C GLN A 335 -52.39 27.88 -32.16
N SER A 336 -51.39 28.77 -32.24
CA SER A 336 -51.61 30.12 -32.76
C SER A 336 -51.94 30.13 -34.25
N GLU A 337 -51.30 29.26 -35.05
CA GLU A 337 -51.65 29.13 -36.48
C GLU A 337 -53.06 28.57 -36.63
N ALA A 338 -53.42 27.53 -35.87
CA ALA A 338 -54.77 26.96 -35.92
C ALA A 338 -55.87 27.99 -35.56
N ILE A 339 -55.60 28.90 -34.61
CA ILE A 339 -56.52 30.00 -34.28
C ILE A 339 -56.62 31.01 -35.44
N ALA A 340 -55.52 31.26 -36.15
CA ALA A 340 -55.51 32.14 -37.32
C ALA A 340 -56.29 31.52 -38.49
N ASP A 341 -56.04 30.24 -38.78
CA ASP A 341 -56.73 29.49 -39.83
C ASP A 341 -58.24 29.40 -39.54
N ASP A 342 -58.61 29.04 -38.30
CA ASP A 342 -60.02 28.95 -37.88
C ASP A 342 -60.76 30.28 -38.01
N TRP A 343 -60.12 31.41 -37.67
CA TRP A 343 -60.73 32.74 -37.84
C TRP A 343 -60.90 33.12 -39.32
N VAL A 344 -59.95 32.75 -40.18
CA VAL A 344 -60.03 32.98 -41.64
C VAL A 344 -61.15 32.14 -42.26
N GLU A 345 -61.34 30.90 -41.80
CA GLU A 345 -62.35 29.97 -42.34
C GLU A 345 -63.77 30.25 -41.83
N SER A 346 -63.93 30.44 -40.51
CA SER A 346 -65.25 30.55 -39.88
C SER A 346 -65.76 31.98 -39.78
N GLY A 347 -64.86 32.97 -39.75
CA GLY A 347 -65.18 34.35 -39.37
C GLY A 347 -65.60 34.46 -37.91
N GLY A 348 -65.30 35.59 -37.26
CA GLY A 348 -65.65 35.78 -35.85
C GLY A 348 -65.31 37.17 -35.34
N ASP A 349 -65.58 37.41 -34.05
CA ASP A 349 -65.23 38.68 -33.42
C ASP A 349 -63.71 38.91 -33.45
N VAL A 350 -63.33 40.07 -34.00
CA VAL A 350 -61.93 40.46 -34.16
C VAL A 350 -61.27 40.65 -32.80
N GLY A 351 -62.01 41.16 -31.81
CA GLY A 351 -61.50 41.36 -30.45
C GLY A 351 -61.10 40.04 -29.79
N ASP A 352 -61.98 39.04 -29.86
CA ASP A 352 -61.73 37.69 -29.33
C ASP A 352 -60.61 36.96 -30.07
N PHE A 353 -60.53 37.09 -31.40
CA PHE A 353 -59.43 36.55 -32.19
C PHE A 353 -58.08 37.14 -31.75
N VAL A 354 -57.96 38.48 -31.77
CA VAL A 354 -56.73 39.18 -31.41
C VAL A 354 -56.30 38.78 -30.00
N LYS A 355 -57.24 38.70 -29.06
CA LYS A 355 -56.97 38.28 -27.68
C LYS A 355 -56.37 36.87 -27.62
N LYS A 356 -57.03 35.86 -28.19
CA LYS A 356 -56.57 34.45 -28.15
C LYS A 356 -55.27 34.23 -28.92
N PHE A 357 -55.14 34.85 -30.09
CA PHE A 357 -53.94 34.75 -30.92
C PHE A 357 -52.73 35.37 -30.22
N MET A 358 -52.87 36.61 -29.70
CA MET A 358 -51.80 37.29 -28.99
C MET A 358 -51.40 36.56 -27.72
N GLU A 359 -52.35 35.96 -26.98
CA GLU A 359 -52.05 35.14 -25.81
C GLU A 359 -51.16 33.93 -26.17
N LYS A 360 -51.52 33.17 -27.21
CA LYS A 360 -50.72 32.02 -27.66
C LYS A 360 -49.38 32.44 -28.25
N ARG A 361 -49.31 33.57 -28.95
CA ARG A 361 -48.06 34.07 -29.53
C ARG A 361 -47.11 34.64 -28.48
N ALA A 362 -47.63 35.34 -27.49
CA ALA A 362 -46.86 35.75 -26.31
C ALA A 362 -46.31 34.54 -25.56
N LEU A 363 -47.10 33.48 -25.41
CA LEU A 363 -46.66 32.22 -24.80
C LEU A 363 -45.56 31.52 -25.61
N TYR A 364 -45.68 31.49 -26.94
CA TYR A 364 -44.62 30.99 -27.84
C TYR A 364 -43.30 31.75 -27.66
N HIS A 365 -43.32 33.08 -27.77
CA HIS A 365 -42.11 33.90 -27.66
C HIS A 365 -41.51 33.84 -26.25
N THR A 366 -42.33 33.79 -25.20
CA THR A 366 -41.87 33.59 -23.82
C THR A 366 -41.13 32.25 -23.67
N ARG A 367 -41.66 31.17 -24.25
CA ARG A 367 -41.01 29.85 -24.23
C ARG A 367 -39.74 29.83 -25.09
N ALA A 368 -39.72 30.53 -26.23
CA ALA A 368 -38.54 30.68 -27.08
C ALA A 368 -37.39 31.37 -26.33
N ALA A 369 -37.66 32.53 -25.71
CA ALA A 369 -36.67 33.27 -24.93
C ALA A 369 -36.17 32.45 -23.72
N LYS A 370 -37.05 31.69 -23.05
CA LYS A 370 -36.65 30.80 -21.96
C LYS A 370 -35.77 29.64 -22.46
N ALA A 371 -36.06 29.06 -23.62
CA ALA A 371 -35.25 27.99 -24.20
C ALA A 371 -33.88 28.48 -24.63
N GLU A 372 -33.80 29.66 -25.26
CA GLU A 372 -32.53 30.32 -25.61
C GLU A 372 -31.70 30.59 -24.36
N ARG A 373 -32.29 31.20 -23.33
CA ARG A 373 -31.59 31.47 -22.07
C ARG A 373 -31.06 30.19 -21.40
N LEU A 374 -31.85 29.12 -21.36
CA LEU A 374 -31.42 27.83 -20.81
C LEU A 374 -30.32 27.18 -21.66
N SER A 375 -30.36 27.34 -22.99
CA SER A 375 -29.30 26.85 -23.87
C SER A 375 -27.99 27.64 -23.77
N MET A 376 -28.06 28.93 -23.38
CA MET A 376 -26.88 29.78 -23.15
C MET A 376 -26.24 29.55 -21.78
N SER A 377 -26.98 28.96 -20.83
CA SER A 377 -26.47 28.61 -19.49
C SER A 377 -25.86 27.21 -19.41
N MET A 378 -25.87 26.46 -20.51
CA MET A 378 -25.19 25.19 -20.69
C MET A 378 -23.73 25.42 -21.08
#